data_AF-A0A847DDG1-F1
#
_entry.id   AF-A0A847DDG1-F1
#
_cell.length_a   1.000
_cell.length_b   1.000
_cell.length_c   1.000
_cell.angle_alpha   90.00
_cell.angle_beta   90.00
_cell.angle_gamma   90.00
#
_symmetry.space_group_name_H-M   'P 1'
#
loop_
_entity.id
_entity.type
_entity.pdbx_description
1 polymer ?
#
loop_
_entity_poly.entity_id
_entity_poly.type
_entity_poly.pdbx_seq_one_letter_code
_entity_poly.pdbx_strand_id
1 'polypeptide(L)'
;MDNQRAIHKLSTVLDLFNHNAAGLKGRHAVRIRFDYDGLNNRHEYTVLSREIPRESADSIIMWLNKNVKSEDIIHGLKANILDACNYS
;
A
#
# COMPACT_ATOMS: atom_id res chain seq x y z
N MET A 1 20.01 -22.45 -15.63
CA MET A 1 19.93 -21.26 -14.75
C MET A 1 18.54 -20.70 -14.93
N ASP A 2 17.71 -20.79 -13.89
CA ASP A 2 16.34 -20.32 -13.93
C ASP A 2 16.33 -18.82 -14.19
N ASN A 3 15.77 -18.41 -15.33
CA ASN A 3 15.39 -17.03 -15.58
C ASN A 3 14.18 -16.72 -14.68
N GLN A 4 14.42 -16.51 -13.39
CA GLN A 4 13.41 -15.87 -12.54
C GLN A 4 13.10 -14.51 -13.17
N ARG A 5 11.84 -14.32 -13.57
CA ARG A 5 11.33 -13.02 -14.03
C ARG A 5 11.48 -12.04 -12.86
N ALA A 6 12.59 -11.32 -12.82
CA ALA A 6 12.78 -10.23 -11.87
C ALA A 6 11.84 -9.08 -12.26
N ILE A 7 10.95 -8.70 -11.35
CA ILE A 7 10.12 -7.51 -11.53
C ILE A 7 11.02 -6.31 -11.26
N HIS A 8 11.43 -5.63 -12.33
CA HIS A 8 12.29 -4.45 -12.19
C HIS A 8 11.50 -3.18 -11.89
N LYS A 9 10.25 -3.10 -12.35
CA LYS A 9 9.33 -2.00 -12.05
C LYS A 9 7.91 -2.53 -11.88
N LEU A 10 7.19 -1.99 -10.91
CA LEU A 10 5.77 -2.27 -10.70
C LEU A 10 5.07 -0.97 -10.31
N SER A 11 3.90 -0.72 -10.89
CA SER A 11 2.97 0.30 -10.43
C SER A 11 1.60 -0.36 -10.33
N THR A 12 1.02 -0.36 -9.13
CA THR A 12 -0.27 -0.98 -8.87
C THR A 12 -1.12 -0.11 -7.96
N VAL A 13 -2.43 -0.28 -8.08
CA VAL A 13 -3.41 0.38 -7.23
C VAL A 13 -4.02 -0.66 -6.29
N LEU A 14 -4.06 -0.33 -5.01
CA LEU A 14 -4.56 -1.17 -3.93
C LEU A 14 -5.66 -0.40 -3.21
N ASP A 15 -6.73 -1.09 -2.85
CA ASP A 15 -7.75 -0.54 -1.97
C ASP A 15 -7.42 -0.98 -0.53
N LEU A 16 -7.09 0.00 0.32
CA LEU A 16 -6.86 -0.20 1.75
C LEU A 16 -8.20 -0.11 2.47
N PHE A 17 -8.70 -1.26 2.93
CA PHE A 17 -9.87 -1.31 3.79
C PHE A 17 -9.39 -1.18 5.22
N ASN A 18 -9.84 -0.12 5.88
CA ASN A 18 -9.54 0.06 7.28
C ASN A 18 -10.80 -0.18 8.10
N HIS A 19 -10.77 -1.24 8.91
CA HIS A 19 -11.85 -1.55 9.82
C HIS A 19 -11.86 -0.63 11.07
N ASN A 20 -10.79 0.12 11.34
CA ASN A 20 -10.60 0.96 12.54
C ASN A 20 -9.83 2.32 12.32
N ALA A 21 -9.65 2.85 11.09
CA ALA A 21 -8.89 4.09 10.89
C ALA A 21 -9.62 5.31 11.45
N ALA A 22 -8.99 5.95 12.43
CA ALA A 22 -8.92 7.40 12.55
C ALA A 22 -10.21 8.17 12.26
N GLY A 23 -11.29 7.84 12.98
CA GLY A 23 -12.51 8.67 12.99
C GLY A 23 -13.33 8.69 11.69
N LEU A 24 -12.98 7.89 10.68
CA LEU A 24 -13.78 7.77 9.45
C LEU A 24 -14.93 6.80 9.69
N LYS A 25 -16.11 7.33 10.03
CA LYS A 25 -17.35 6.54 10.13
C LYS A 25 -17.75 6.01 8.74
N GLY A 26 -17.48 4.73 8.47
CA GLY A 26 -17.98 4.02 7.29
C GLY A 26 -16.92 3.10 6.67
N ARG A 27 -17.35 2.06 5.95
CA ARG A 27 -16.47 1.23 5.09
C ARG A 27 -16.01 2.07 3.89
N HIS A 28 -15.05 2.96 4.11
CA HIS A 28 -14.41 3.71 3.03
C HIS A 28 -13.08 3.04 2.70
N ALA A 29 -12.98 2.52 1.49
CA ALA A 29 -11.71 2.04 0.96
C ALA A 29 -10.84 3.24 0.59
N VAL A 30 -9.64 3.32 1.15
CA VAL A 30 -8.66 4.34 0.75
C VAL A 30 -7.87 3.78 -0.41
N ARG A 31 -7.90 4.48 -1.55
CA ARG A 31 -7.15 4.03 -2.72
C ARG A 31 -5.69 4.46 -2.62
N ILE A 32 -4.78 3.51 -2.79
CA ILE A 32 -3.34 3.70 -2.69
C ILE A 32 -2.68 3.28 -3.99
N ARG A 33 -1.74 4.08 -4.50
CA ARG A 33 -0.79 3.65 -5.53
C ARG A 33 0.47 3.15 -4.83
N PHE A 34 0.96 1.99 -5.23
CA PHE A 34 2.27 1.47 -4.88
C PHE A 34 3.15 1.45 -6.13
N ASP A 35 4.27 2.15 -6.07
CA ASP A 35 5.30 2.15 -7.10
C ASP A 35 6.56 1.48 -6.56
N TYR A 36 7.15 0.60 -7.35
CA TYR A 36 8.38 -0.12 -7.03
C TYR A 36 9.39 0.01 -8.18
N ASP A 37 10.63 0.30 -7.81
CA ASP A 37 11.81 0.30 -8.66
C ASP A 37 12.86 -0.63 -8.05
N GLY A 38 12.93 -1.84 -8.58
CA GLY A 38 13.86 -2.87 -8.13
C GLY A 38 15.30 -2.63 -8.55
N LEU A 39 15.55 -1.77 -9.55
CA LEU A 39 16.93 -1.41 -9.92
C LEU A 39 17.56 -0.49 -8.87
N ASN A 40 16.76 0.39 -8.28
CA ASN A 40 17.19 1.31 -7.23
C ASN A 40 16.87 0.82 -5.81
N ASN A 41 16.21 -0.34 -5.69
CA ASN A 41 15.66 -0.88 -4.44
C ASN A 41 14.80 0.16 -3.69
N ARG A 42 13.87 0.79 -4.42
CA ARG A 42 12.99 1.83 -3.88
C ARG A 42 11.53 1.44 -4.08
N HIS A 43 10.70 1.83 -3.12
CA HIS A 43 9.26 1.83 -3.28
C HIS A 43 8.65 3.09 -2.71
N GLU A 44 7.45 3.42 -3.18
CA GLU A 44 6.69 4.58 -2.74
C GLU A 44 5.20 4.22 -2.65
N TYR A 45 4.54 4.78 -1.64
CA TYR A 45 3.09 4.74 -1.50
C TYR A 45 2.53 6.14 -1.73
N THR A 46 1.47 6.25 -2.53
CA THR A 46 0.74 7.50 -2.74
C THR A 46 -0.74 7.28 -2.44
N VAL A 47 -1.33 8.11 -1.56
CA VAL A 47 -2.78 8.10 -1.33
C VAL A 47 -3.48 8.82 -2.49
N LEU A 48 -4.40 8.14 -3.17
CA LEU A 48 -5.16 8.68 -4.30
C LEU A 48 -6.52 9.26 -3.90
N SER A 49 -7.06 8.84 -2.75
CA SER A 49 -8.31 9.35 -2.17
C SER A 49 -8.15 10.80 -1.71
N ARG A 50 -8.67 11.75 -2.49
CA ARG A 50 -8.55 13.20 -2.25
C ARG A 50 -9.34 13.69 -1.03
N GLU A 51 -10.33 12.91 -0.61
CA GLU A 51 -11.15 13.12 0.57
C GLU A 51 -10.39 12.88 1.88
N ILE A 52 -9.22 12.23 1.82
CA ILE A 52 -8.40 11.95 2.99
C ILE A 52 -7.53 13.17 3.31
N PRO A 53 -7.61 13.73 4.53
CA PRO A 53 -6.73 14.80 4.96
C PRO A 53 -5.26 14.41 4.84
N ARG A 54 -4.39 15.37 4.52
CA ARG A 54 -2.95 15.12 4.34
C ARG A 54 -2.30 14.41 5.53
N GLU A 55 -2.62 14.82 6.75
CA GLU A 55 -2.09 14.20 7.98
C GLU A 55 -2.49 12.72 8.10
N SER A 56 -3.73 12.38 7.72
CA SER A 56 -4.20 11.01 7.66
C SER A 56 -3.52 10.22 6.54
N ALA A 57 -3.28 10.85 5.38
CA ALA A 57 -2.55 10.23 4.28
C ALA A 57 -1.10 9.91 4.66
N ASP A 58 -0.41 10.84 5.33
CA ASP A 58 0.95 10.65 5.84
C ASP A 58 0.99 9.51 6.87
N SER A 59 0.01 9.45 7.77
CA SER A 59 -0.12 8.36 8.75
C SER A 59 -0.34 6.99 8.08
N ILE A 60 -1.16 6.93 7.03
CA ILE A 60 -1.39 5.70 6.24
C ILE A 60 -0.09 5.26 5.57
N ILE A 61 0.64 6.18 4.93
CA ILE A 61 1.91 5.88 4.26
C ILE A 61 2.95 5.38 5.27
N MET A 62 3.06 6.01 6.45
CA MET A 62 3.95 5.55 7.52
C MET A 62 3.60 4.13 7.97
N TRP A 63 2.31 3.82 8.13
CA TRP A 63 1.87 2.48 8.50
C TRP A 63 2.20 1.44 7.42
N LEU A 64 1.94 1.75 6.15
CA LEU A 64 2.24 0.87 5.02
C LEU A 64 3.73 0.54 4.98
N ASN A 65 4.60 1.53 5.12
CA ASN A 65 6.04 1.32 5.16
C ASN A 65 6.51 0.46 6.34
N LYS A 66 5.83 0.53 7.49
CA LYS A 66 6.18 -0.24 8.69
C LYS A 66 5.65 -1.68 8.64
N ASN A 67 4.50 -1.91 8.01
CA ASN A 67 3.74 -3.16 8.18
C ASN A 67 3.52 -3.97 6.89
N VAL A 68 3.78 -3.38 5.72
CA VAL A 68 3.60 -4.05 4.44
C VAL A 68 4.95 -4.24 3.77
N LYS A 69 5.35 -5.50 3.60
CA LYS A 69 6.54 -5.86 2.85
C LYS A 69 6.27 -5.66 1.36
N SER A 70 7.16 -4.94 0.68
CA SER A 70 7.07 -4.67 -0.75
C SER A 70 7.02 -5.96 -1.57
N GLU A 71 7.73 -7.01 -1.12
CA GLU A 71 7.76 -8.33 -1.74
C GLU A 71 6.37 -8.99 -1.78
N ASP A 72 5.54 -8.77 -0.75
CA ASP A 72 4.18 -9.31 -0.71
C ASP A 72 3.32 -8.70 -1.83
N ILE A 73 3.53 -7.43 -2.16
CA ILE A 73 2.83 -6.75 -3.26
C ILE A 73 3.43 -7.18 -4.60
N ILE A 74 4.76 -7.21 -4.71
CA ILE A 74 5.49 -7.55 -5.94
C ILE A 74 5.15 -8.97 -6.41
N HIS A 75 5.05 -9.93 -5.49
CA HIS A 75 4.71 -11.32 -5.81
C HIS A 75 3.19 -11.56 -5.90
N GLY A 76 2.36 -10.52 -5.77
CA GLY A 76 0.91 -10.64 -5.86
C GLY A 76 0.26 -11.35 -4.67
N LEU A 77 0.99 -11.53 -3.56
CA LEU A 77 0.46 -12.11 -2.32
C LEU A 77 -0.53 -11.17 -1.63
N LYS A 78 -0.41 -9.86 -1.88
CA LYS A 78 -1.43 -8.85 -1.55
C LYS A 78 -1.98 -8.24 -2.83
N ALA A 79 -2.82 -9.00 -3.51
CA ALA A 79 -3.54 -8.54 -4.69
C ALA A 79 -4.79 -7.75 -4.27
N ASN A 80 -4.82 -6.46 -4.63
CA ASN A 80 -5.99 -5.57 -4.62
C ASN A 80 -6.57 -5.15 -3.25
N ILE A 81 -6.33 -5.90 -2.17
CA ILE A 81 -6.92 -5.61 -0.85
C ILE A 81 -5.82 -5.67 0.22
N LEU A 82 -5.69 -4.59 0.98
CA LEU A 82 -4.92 -4.55 2.22
C LEU A 82 -5.90 -4.44 3.39
N ASP A 83 -5.87 -5.41 4.30
CA ASP A 83 -6.61 -5.35 5.56
C ASP A 83 -5.68 -4.94 6.71
N ALA A 84 -5.97 -3.81 7.34
CA ALA A 84 -5.30 -3.37 8.55
C ALA A 84 -6.07 -3.89 9.78
N CYS A 85 -5.67 -5.04 10.33
CA CYS A 85 -6.41 -5.67 11.44
C CYS A 85 -6.17 -5.04 12.82
N ASN A 86 -5.12 -4.24 13.05
CA ASN A 86 -4.88 -3.60 14.34
C ASN A 86 -4.06 -2.31 14.17
N TYR A 87 -4.61 -1.19 14.62
CA TYR A 87 -3.87 0.02 14.93
C TYR A 87 -4.23 0.40 16.37
N SER A 88 -3.25 0.34 17.25
CA SER A 88 -3.32 0.87 18.62
C SER A 88 -2.57 2.19 18.67
#